data_AF-A0A7S4EA01-F1
#
_entry.id   AF-A0A7S4EA01-F1
#
_cell.length_a   1.000
_cell.length_b   1.000
_cell.length_c   1.000
_cell.angle_alpha   90.00
_cell.angle_beta   90.00
_cell.angle_gamma   90.00
#
_symmetry.space_group_name_H-M   'P 1'
#
loop_
_entity.id
_entity.type
_entity.pdbx_description
1 polymer ?
#
loop_
_entity_poly.entity_id
_entity_poly.type
_entity_poly.pdbx_seq_one_letter_code
_entity_poly.pdbx_strand_id
1 'polypeptide(L)'
;ASFNEDISAWDTSGVTSMYFMFCDASAFNQNIGGWAVHSVMNMLAMFQRASAFNQDISGWAVDSVTDMQQMFSGASAFDQDLSDWSIDSVTSMHKIFNEASAFDQD
;
A
#
# COMPACT_ATOMS: atom_id res chain seq x y z
N ALA A 1 -14.18 -13.02 -6.07
CA ALA A 1 -13.22 -13.34 -7.15
C ALA A 1 -11.86 -12.85 -6.71
N SER A 2 -10.79 -13.59 -6.96
CA SER A 2 -9.42 -13.20 -6.59
C SER A 2 -8.76 -12.49 -7.77
N PHE A 3 -8.70 -11.16 -7.74
CA PHE A 3 -7.97 -10.38 -8.74
C PHE A 3 -6.46 -10.47 -8.47
N ASN A 4 -5.67 -10.86 -9.48
CA ASN A 4 -4.20 -10.95 -9.39
C ASN A 4 -3.56 -10.89 -10.80
N GLU A 5 -4.06 -9.99 -11.65
CA GLU A 5 -3.55 -9.81 -13.02
C GLU A 5 -2.44 -8.77 -13.08
N ASP A 6 -1.47 -8.93 -13.99
CA ASP A 6 -0.37 -7.98 -14.17
C ASP A 6 -0.88 -6.59 -14.56
N ILE A 7 -0.51 -5.61 -13.73
CA ILE A 7 -0.83 -4.19 -13.85
C ILE A 7 0.42 -3.31 -13.68
N SER A 8 1.61 -3.90 -13.79
CA SER A 8 2.88 -3.21 -13.62
C SER A 8 3.06 -2.06 -14.62
N ALA A 9 2.41 -2.14 -15.79
CA ALA A 9 2.49 -1.17 -16.87
C ALA A 9 1.47 -0.01 -16.80
N TRP A 10 0.66 0.07 -15.74
CA TRP A 10 -0.30 1.16 -15.60
C TRP A 10 0.40 2.49 -15.35
N ASP A 11 -0.04 3.53 -16.05
CA ASP A 11 0.34 4.90 -15.74
C ASP A 11 -0.54 5.44 -14.60
N THR A 12 0.06 5.60 -13.43
CA THR A 12 -0.60 6.10 -12.23
C THR A 12 -0.25 7.55 -11.90
N SER A 13 0.51 8.26 -12.74
CA SER A 13 1.07 9.58 -12.38
C SER A 13 0.02 10.65 -12.08
N GLY A 14 -1.18 10.51 -12.65
CA GLY A 14 -2.32 11.40 -12.43
C GLY A 14 -3.30 10.94 -11.33
N VAL A 15 -3.05 9.81 -10.68
CA VAL A 15 -3.93 9.27 -9.64
C VAL A 15 -3.75 10.07 -8.36
N THR A 16 -4.85 10.59 -7.81
CA THR A 16 -4.85 11.36 -6.55
C THR A 16 -5.40 10.58 -5.37
N SER A 17 -6.07 9.45 -5.60
CA SER A 17 -6.65 8.60 -4.56
C SER A 17 -6.58 7.13 -4.97
N MET A 18 -6.06 6.30 -4.07
CA MET A 18 -6.00 4.84 -4.19
C MET A 18 -6.81 4.14 -3.09
N TYR A 19 -7.82 4.84 -2.55
CA TYR A 19 -8.66 4.36 -1.46
C TYR A 19 -9.29 2.99 -1.79
N PHE A 20 -9.15 2.02 -0.88
CA PHE A 20 -9.66 0.63 -1.01
C PHE A 20 -9.29 -0.13 -2.30
N MET A 21 -8.29 0.30 -3.07
CA MET A 21 -8.03 -0.22 -4.42
C MET A 21 -7.84 -1.75 -4.49
N PHE A 22 -7.16 -2.33 -3.49
CA PHE A 22 -6.94 -3.77 -3.34
C PHE A 22 -7.51 -4.31 -2.02
N CYS A 23 -8.51 -3.63 -1.46
CA CYS A 23 -9.19 -4.10 -0.26
C CYS A 23 -9.84 -5.47 -0.52
N ASP A 24 -9.62 -6.42 0.39
CA ASP A 24 -10.06 -7.82 0.29
C ASP A 24 -9.53 -8.58 -0.93
N ALA A 25 -8.55 -8.04 -1.66
CA ALA A 25 -7.88 -8.73 -2.76
C ALA A 25 -6.85 -9.73 -2.21
N SER A 26 -7.32 -10.75 -1.48
CA SER A 26 -6.49 -11.66 -0.67
C SER A 26 -5.37 -12.37 -1.43
N ALA A 27 -5.51 -12.54 -2.75
CA ALA A 27 -4.53 -13.18 -3.62
C ALA A 27 -3.64 -12.19 -4.40
N PHE A 28 -3.88 -10.88 -4.29
CA PHE A 28 -3.13 -9.87 -5.02
C PHE A 28 -1.68 -9.79 -4.52
N ASN A 29 -0.72 -9.98 -5.42
CA ASN A 29 0.71 -9.87 -5.13
C ASN A 29 1.53 -9.49 -6.38
N GLN A 30 0.96 -8.65 -7.24
CA GLN A 30 1.64 -8.21 -8.47
C GLN A 30 2.62 -7.09 -8.19
N ASN A 31 3.75 -7.10 -8.89
CA ASN A 31 4.78 -6.08 -8.75
C ASN A 31 4.25 -4.71 -9.21
N ILE A 32 4.11 -3.80 -8.25
CA ILE A 32 3.66 -2.41 -8.43
C ILE A 32 4.69 -1.40 -7.88
N GLY A 33 5.92 -1.86 -7.59
CA GLY A 33 6.98 -0.98 -7.10
C GLY A 33 7.34 0.15 -8.07
N GLY A 34 7.06 -0.04 -9.37
CA GLY A 34 7.27 0.95 -10.43
C GLY A 34 6.15 1.99 -10.59
N TRP A 35 5.07 1.94 -9.80
CA TRP A 35 3.98 2.90 -9.91
C TRP A 35 4.39 4.30 -9.46
N ALA A 36 3.92 5.31 -10.19
CA ALA A 36 4.10 6.71 -9.83
C ALA A 36 2.99 7.13 -8.86
N VAL A 37 3.31 7.29 -7.57
CA VAL A 37 2.34 7.66 -6.52
C VAL A 37 2.52 9.07 -5.95
N HIS A 38 3.40 9.88 -6.54
CA HIS A 38 3.73 11.23 -6.06
C HIS A 38 2.54 12.21 -6.01
N SER A 39 1.48 11.95 -6.78
CA SER A 39 0.25 12.77 -6.78
C SER A 39 -0.82 12.26 -5.82
N VAL A 40 -0.62 11.09 -5.20
CA VAL A 40 -1.62 10.41 -4.38
C VAL A 40 -1.70 11.10 -3.01
N MET A 41 -2.91 11.47 -2.61
CA MET A 41 -3.18 12.10 -1.33
C MET A 41 -3.86 11.16 -0.33
N ASN A 42 -4.48 10.08 -0.81
CA ASN A 42 -5.27 9.14 -0.02
C ASN A 42 -4.95 7.69 -0.38
N MET A 43 -4.44 6.94 0.60
CA MET A 43 -4.14 5.50 0.53
C MET A 43 -4.90 4.68 1.58
N LEU A 44 -6.03 5.22 2.07
CA LEU A 44 -6.90 4.57 3.04
C LEU A 44 -7.23 3.13 2.62
N ALA A 45 -6.83 2.17 3.47
CA ALA A 45 -7.12 0.76 3.33
C ALA A 45 -6.81 0.15 1.95
N MET A 46 -5.79 0.70 1.26
CA MET A 46 -5.43 0.28 -0.10
C MET A 46 -5.18 -1.23 -0.20
N PHE A 47 -4.47 -1.82 0.77
CA PHE A 47 -4.15 -3.26 0.84
C PHE A 47 -4.81 -3.93 2.06
N GLN A 48 -5.89 -3.37 2.60
CA GLN A 48 -6.59 -4.00 3.71
C GLN A 48 -7.02 -5.42 3.31
N ARG A 49 -6.60 -6.41 4.09
CA ARG A 49 -6.89 -7.85 3.90
C ARG A 49 -6.38 -8.41 2.55
N ALA A 50 -5.44 -7.74 1.89
CA ALA A 50 -4.66 -8.29 0.79
C ALA A 50 -3.58 -9.24 1.35
N SER A 51 -4.03 -10.37 1.92
CA SER A 51 -3.21 -11.27 2.74
C SER A 51 -1.92 -11.77 2.09
N ALA A 52 -1.87 -11.87 0.76
CA ALA A 52 -0.73 -12.35 -0.01
C ALA A 52 0.23 -11.22 -0.46
N PHE A 53 -0.13 -9.95 -0.29
CA PHE A 53 0.66 -8.83 -0.79
C PHE A 53 1.97 -8.69 0.00
N ASN A 54 3.10 -8.76 -0.71
CA ASN A 54 4.44 -8.55 -0.16
C ASN A 54 5.43 -8.09 -1.25
N GLN A 55 5.03 -7.08 -2.03
CA GLN A 55 5.89 -6.52 -3.07
C GLN A 55 6.62 -5.28 -2.56
N ASP A 56 7.88 -5.13 -2.98
CA ASP A 56 8.69 -3.97 -2.67
C ASP A 56 8.06 -2.69 -3.22
N ILE A 57 7.77 -1.78 -2.30
CA ILE A 57 7.22 -0.44 -2.52
C ILE A 57 8.03 0.63 -1.78
N SER A 58 9.25 0.29 -1.35
CA SER A 58 10.17 1.21 -0.65
C SER A 58 10.45 2.47 -1.48
N GLY A 59 10.47 2.35 -2.82
CA GLY A 59 10.68 3.45 -3.75
C GLY A 59 9.49 4.38 -4.02
N TRP A 60 8.34 4.16 -3.38
CA TRP A 60 7.17 5.02 -3.56
C TRP A 60 7.36 6.41 -2.94
N ALA A 61 7.15 7.46 -3.73
CA ALA A 61 7.14 8.84 -3.26
C ALA A 61 5.77 9.17 -2.60
N VAL A 62 5.69 8.99 -1.27
CA VAL A 62 4.44 9.14 -0.49
C VAL A 62 4.33 10.49 0.25
N ASP A 63 5.21 11.45 -0.05
CA ASP A 63 5.31 12.75 0.63
C ASP A 63 4.04 13.61 0.53
N SER A 64 3.18 13.35 -0.45
CA SER A 64 1.88 14.03 -0.63
C SER A 64 0.70 13.33 0.07
N VAL A 65 0.91 12.13 0.62
CA VAL A 65 -0.16 11.34 1.24
C VAL A 65 -0.55 11.93 2.59
N THR A 66 -1.85 12.07 2.82
CA THR A 66 -2.40 12.63 4.07
C THR A 66 -3.15 11.58 4.91
N ASP A 67 -3.62 10.50 4.28
CA ASP A 67 -4.38 9.41 4.92
C ASP A 67 -3.84 8.04 4.51
N MET A 68 -3.36 7.28 5.50
CA MET A 68 -2.84 5.91 5.36
C MET A 68 -3.55 4.92 6.30
N GLN A 69 -4.71 5.29 6.87
CA GLN A 69 -5.37 4.40 7.84
C GLN A 69 -5.59 3.01 7.25
N GLN A 70 -5.36 1.97 8.05
CA GLN A 70 -5.58 0.57 7.66
C GLN A 70 -4.88 0.11 6.38
N MET A 71 -3.87 0.84 5.86
CA MET A 71 -3.26 0.59 4.55
C MET A 71 -2.83 -0.86 4.35
N PHE A 72 -2.25 -1.51 5.36
CA PHE A 72 -1.81 -2.91 5.36
C PHE A 72 -2.54 -3.77 6.40
N SER A 73 -3.70 -3.32 6.91
CA SER A 73 -4.43 -4.04 7.96
C SER A 73 -4.86 -5.41 7.46
N GLY A 74 -4.39 -6.50 8.08
CA GLY A 74 -4.64 -7.88 7.65
C GLY A 74 -3.86 -8.31 6.40
N ALA A 75 -2.89 -7.53 5.92
CA ALA A 75 -1.94 -7.95 4.88
C ALA A 75 -0.87 -8.86 5.52
N SER A 76 -1.27 -10.07 5.88
CA SER A 76 -0.50 -10.98 6.74
C SER A 76 0.90 -11.34 6.25
N ALA A 77 1.15 -11.27 4.94
CA ALA A 77 2.44 -11.58 4.33
C ALA A 77 3.36 -10.36 4.14
N PHE A 78 2.87 -9.15 4.37
CA PHE A 78 3.62 -7.92 4.11
C PHE A 78 4.76 -7.75 5.13
N ASP A 79 5.99 -7.62 4.62
CA ASP A 79 7.22 -7.47 5.41
C ASP A 79 8.29 -6.71 4.62
N GLN A 80 7.91 -5.58 4.02
CA GLN A 80 8.85 -4.72 3.29
C GLN A 80 9.33 -3.56 4.18
N ASP A 81 10.60 -3.19 4.00
CA ASP A 81 11.19 -2.01 4.63
C ASP A 81 10.61 -0.73 4.02
N LEU A 82 10.03 0.11 4.87
CA LEU A 82 9.42 1.40 4.51
C LEU A 82 10.14 2.58 5.18
N SER A 83 11.36 2.38 5.69
CA SER A 83 12.11 3.41 6.42
C SER A 83 12.44 4.66 5.60
N ASP A 84 12.49 4.53 4.27
CA ASP A 84 12.72 5.64 3.33
C ASP A 84 11.47 6.49 3.05
N TRP A 85 10.28 6.08 3.51
CA TRP A 85 9.06 6.84 3.27
C TRP A 85 9.03 8.14 4.09
N SER A 86 8.91 9.27 3.38
CA SER A 86 8.62 10.55 4.02
C SER A 86 7.14 10.66 4.36
N ILE A 87 6.82 10.54 5.65
CA ILE A 87 5.45 10.52 6.18
C ILE A 87 5.03 11.86 6.84
N ASP A 88 5.78 12.94 6.59
CA ASP A 88 5.57 14.24 7.24
C ASP A 88 4.18 14.86 6.99
N SER A 89 3.57 14.56 5.82
CA SER A 89 2.24 15.05 5.44
C SER A 89 1.09 14.19 5.98
N VAL A 90 1.38 13.00 6.52
CA VAL A 90 0.36 12.05 6.93
C VAL A 90 -0.27 12.49 8.25
N THR A 91 -1.58 12.72 8.23
CA THR A 91 -2.34 13.16 9.40
C THR A 91 -3.13 12.02 10.05
N SER A 92 -3.30 10.89 9.35
CA SER A 92 -4.09 9.75 9.82
C SER A 92 -3.38 8.41 9.55
N MET A 93 -2.98 7.71 10.63
CA MET A 93 -2.19 6.46 10.61
C MET A 93 -2.81 5.31 11.43
N HIS A 94 -4.08 5.39 11.78
CA HIS A 94 -4.71 4.38 12.64
C HIS A 94 -4.68 2.98 11.99
N LYS A 95 -4.21 1.97 12.75
CA LYS A 95 -4.21 0.54 12.37
C LYS A 95 -3.52 0.22 11.04
N ILE A 96 -2.47 0.94 10.64
CA ILE A 96 -1.74 0.67 9.39
C ILE A 96 -1.39 -0.83 9.26
N PHE A 97 -0.78 -1.42 10.30
CA PHE A 97 -0.30 -2.81 10.32
C PHE A 97 -1.10 -3.72 11.26
N ASN A 98 -2.35 -3.37 11.61
CA ASN A 98 -3.15 -4.24 12.47
C ASN A 98 -3.34 -5.61 11.79
N GLU A 99 -3.00 -6.71 12.46
CA GLU A 99 -3.07 -8.08 11.91
C GLU A 99 -2.14 -8.35 10.70
N ALA A 100 -1.17 -7.46 10.40
CA ALA A 100 -0.07 -7.74 9.46
C ALA A 100 1.00 -8.59 10.16
N SER A 101 0.75 -9.89 10.28
CA SER A 101 1.52 -10.79 11.15
C SER A 101 2.99 -10.98 10.79
N ALA A 102 3.37 -10.80 9.51
CA ALA A 102 4.76 -10.91 9.08
C ALA A 102 5.54 -9.61 9.25
N PHE A 103 4.87 -8.48 9.51
CA PHE A 103 5.51 -7.19 9.63
C PHE A 103 6.21 -7.09 10.98
N ASP A 104 7.51 -7.38 10.99
CA ASP A 104 8.39 -7.37 12.16
C ASP A 104 9.58 -6.44 11.88
N GLN A 105 9.29 -5.14 11.87
CA GLN A 105 10.31 -4.10 11.73
C GLN A 105 10.76 -3.70 13.14
N ASP A 106 11.81 -4.38 13.63
CA ASP A 106 12.59 -4.00 14.82
C ASP A 106 13.41 -2.70 14.59
#